data_AF-A0A9D4Z3G1-F1
#
_entry.id   AF-A0A9D4Z3G1-F1
#
_cell.length_a   1.000
_cell.length_b   1.000
_cell.length_c   1.000
_cell.angle_alpha   90.00
_cell.angle_beta   90.00
_cell.angle_gamma   90.00
#
_symmetry.space_group_name_H-M   'P 1'
#
loop_
_entity.id
_entity.type
_entity.pdbx_description
1 polymer ?
#
loop_
_entity_poly.entity_id
_entity_poly.type
_entity_poly.pdbx_seq_one_letter_code
_entity_poly.pdbx_strand_id
1 'polypeptide(L)'
;MQGGCRTGMAQITGAYDLPARRVIHTVGPKYVEKYHTAAENALSRCYQASFELLIEHGLQSIAVGCIYEESKGYPREQATHVALRTLRRCLDRHRDRISAVVLCLSAVSDLEIYEKLLPFYFPRNRIEEHSASLTVPAHVGDENGETIIDERKIRIKELPVVSDADAESSSLMSAKMIDPLTSSRLEGSLLDSSFLCMTEDPDEGREQEWERAHKLHAGWLWSKWTGQSLAGHIGTSFHSRYLARAKAVDLTKAAEMKILYPGGVDYEGHRVMIVVGAHFLLRCLDLEQFLLYVVKEFEPLIKESYSIVYFHSAAKLNFVPDTGWMRRIHHVMGPRHKSNLHKIYMVHPSLGLKASVLLLRLLADSQVWGKVAYVETLSALFRYVPQDQLTIPDFVFQHDMDLRGHFV
;
A
#
# COMPACT_ATOMS: atom_id res chain seq x y z
N MET A 1 -27.05 11.94 -13.82
CA MET A 1 -26.45 12.50 -15.05
C MET A 1 -26.31 11.37 -16.06
N GLN A 2 -27.07 11.41 -17.15
CA GLN A 2 -26.94 10.49 -18.28
C GLN A 2 -25.92 11.09 -19.26
N GLY A 3 -24.72 10.52 -19.29
CA GLY A 3 -23.65 10.90 -20.21
C GLY A 3 -22.44 10.01 -19.97
N GLY A 4 -22.27 8.98 -20.81
CA GLY A 4 -21.18 8.02 -20.65
C GLY A 4 -19.80 8.68 -20.74
N CYS A 5 -18.83 8.19 -19.95
CA CYS A 5 -17.44 8.60 -20.05
C CYS A 5 -16.69 7.69 -21.02
N ARG A 6 -16.01 8.27 -22.02
CA ARG A 6 -15.20 7.50 -22.98
C ARG A 6 -13.89 7.07 -22.33
N THR A 7 -13.28 6.02 -22.85
CA THR A 7 -11.93 5.59 -22.44
C THR A 7 -10.93 6.73 -22.62
N GLY A 8 -10.09 6.96 -21.62
CA GLY A 8 -9.11 8.07 -21.63
C GLY A 8 -9.67 9.44 -21.23
N MET A 9 -11.00 9.57 -21.09
CA MET A 9 -11.63 10.81 -20.61
C MET A 9 -11.90 10.73 -19.11
N ALA A 10 -12.08 11.90 -18.50
CA ALA A 10 -12.52 12.02 -17.11
C ALA A 10 -13.73 12.96 -16.98
N GLN A 11 -14.55 12.75 -15.95
CA GLN A 11 -15.68 13.60 -15.58
C GLN A 11 -15.68 13.84 -14.07
N ILE A 12 -16.03 15.05 -13.65
CA ILE A 12 -16.07 15.41 -12.24
C ILE A 12 -17.50 15.54 -11.71
N THR A 13 -17.72 15.08 -10.49
CA THR A 13 -19.02 15.13 -9.80
C THR A 13 -18.86 15.58 -8.36
N GLY A 14 -19.98 15.91 -7.70
CA GLY A 14 -20.00 16.06 -6.25
C GLY A 14 -19.70 14.72 -5.55
N ALA A 15 -19.08 14.78 -4.38
CA ALA A 15 -18.67 13.59 -3.63
C ALA A 15 -19.72 13.06 -2.63
N TYR A 16 -20.80 13.83 -2.40
CA TYR A 16 -21.88 13.49 -1.46
C TYR A 16 -21.36 13.15 -0.06
N ASP A 17 -21.64 11.95 0.46
CA ASP A 17 -21.27 11.53 1.82
C ASP A 17 -19.78 11.16 1.99
N LEU A 18 -18.97 11.25 0.91
CA LEU A 18 -17.54 11.01 1.00
C LEU A 18 -16.82 12.22 1.62
N PRO A 19 -15.71 11.98 2.36
CA PRO A 19 -14.90 13.06 2.93
C PRO A 19 -14.18 13.92 1.87
N ALA A 20 -14.12 13.47 0.63
CA ALA A 20 -13.56 14.22 -0.50
C ALA A 20 -14.52 15.35 -0.92
N ARG A 21 -13.99 16.43 -1.50
CA ARG A 21 -14.83 17.54 -2.01
C ARG A 21 -15.52 17.19 -3.33
N ARG A 22 -14.84 16.41 -4.16
CA ARG A 22 -15.25 16.02 -5.53
C ARG A 22 -14.78 14.61 -5.81
N VAL A 23 -15.46 13.95 -6.76
CA VAL A 23 -15.03 12.67 -7.31
C VAL A 23 -14.79 12.84 -8.81
N ILE A 24 -13.59 12.46 -9.26
CA ILE A 24 -13.22 12.41 -10.67
C ILE A 24 -13.36 10.96 -11.13
N HIS A 25 -14.26 10.75 -12.08
CA HIS A 25 -14.53 9.47 -12.70
C HIS A 25 -13.73 9.39 -14.00
N THR A 26 -12.98 8.32 -14.19
CA THR A 26 -12.20 8.09 -15.42
C THR A 26 -12.33 6.64 -15.84
N VAL A 27 -12.19 6.36 -17.14
CA VAL A 27 -12.36 5.02 -17.70
C VAL A 27 -11.05 4.54 -18.29
N GLY A 28 -10.36 3.68 -17.52
CA GLY A 28 -9.16 2.99 -17.98
C GLY A 28 -9.40 2.07 -19.19
N PRO A 29 -8.39 1.84 -20.04
CA PRO A 29 -8.51 1.04 -21.26
C PRO A 29 -8.56 -0.46 -20.98
N LYS A 30 -9.24 -1.20 -21.86
CA LYS A 30 -9.09 -2.66 -21.93
C LYS A 30 -7.80 -3.00 -22.68
N TYR A 31 -6.95 -3.81 -22.08
CA TYR A 31 -5.67 -4.17 -22.67
C TYR A 31 -5.80 -5.35 -23.63
N VAL A 32 -5.20 -5.20 -24.79
CA VAL A 32 -5.02 -6.25 -25.79
C VAL A 32 -3.65 -6.02 -26.40
N GLU A 33 -2.80 -7.06 -26.43
CA GLU A 33 -1.41 -6.98 -26.88
C GLU A 33 -1.23 -6.25 -28.23
N LYS A 34 -2.12 -6.57 -29.19
CA LYS A 34 -2.16 -5.94 -30.53
C LYS A 34 -2.33 -4.41 -30.49
N TYR A 35 -2.96 -3.89 -29.43
CA TYR A 35 -3.30 -2.49 -29.26
C TYR A 35 -2.57 -1.87 -28.05
N HIS A 36 -1.40 -2.39 -27.68
CA HIS A 36 -0.64 -1.92 -26.51
C HIS A 36 -0.38 -0.40 -26.54
N THR A 37 -0.03 0.17 -27.70
CA THR A 37 0.18 1.62 -27.85
C THR A 37 -1.08 2.45 -27.60
N ALA A 38 -2.23 1.97 -28.06
CA ALA A 38 -3.52 2.64 -27.83
C ALA A 38 -3.93 2.54 -26.35
N ALA A 39 -3.67 1.40 -25.71
CA ALA A 39 -3.91 1.21 -24.28
C ALA A 39 -3.00 2.12 -23.44
N GLU A 40 -1.72 2.24 -23.79
CA GLU A 40 -0.79 3.13 -23.11
C GLU A 40 -1.19 4.60 -23.20
N ASN A 41 -1.51 5.08 -24.40
CA ASN A 41 -1.96 6.47 -24.59
C ASN A 41 -3.28 6.73 -23.86
N ALA A 42 -4.25 5.81 -23.94
CA ALA A 42 -5.50 5.93 -23.23
C ALA A 42 -5.32 5.97 -21.71
N LEU A 43 -4.41 5.16 -21.17
CA LEU A 43 -4.10 5.15 -19.74
C LEU A 43 -3.44 6.46 -19.31
N SER A 44 -2.46 6.96 -20.07
CA SER A 44 -1.83 8.25 -19.81
C SER A 44 -2.88 9.39 -19.83
N ARG A 45 -3.77 9.39 -20.82
CA ARG A 45 -4.88 10.36 -20.92
C ARG A 45 -5.82 10.32 -19.72
N CYS A 46 -6.08 9.15 -19.14
CA CYS A 46 -6.89 9.05 -17.91
C CYS A 46 -6.29 9.87 -16.76
N TYR A 47 -4.97 9.76 -16.55
CA TYR A 47 -4.25 10.51 -15.52
C TYR A 47 -4.22 12.01 -15.85
N GLN A 48 -3.88 12.38 -17.09
CA GLN A 48 -3.84 13.78 -17.53
C GLN A 48 -5.20 14.47 -17.34
N ALA A 49 -6.27 13.89 -17.88
CA ALA A 49 -7.63 14.45 -17.78
C ALA A 49 -8.08 14.60 -16.32
N SER A 50 -7.62 13.70 -15.43
CA SER A 50 -7.91 13.82 -14.00
C SER A 50 -7.20 15.01 -13.35
N PHE A 51 -5.96 15.30 -13.76
CA PHE A 51 -5.21 16.46 -13.27
C PHE A 51 -5.72 17.78 -13.87
N GLU A 52 -6.13 17.78 -15.14
CA GLU A 52 -6.78 18.93 -15.78
C GLU A 52 -8.04 19.33 -15.00
N LEU A 53 -8.93 18.37 -14.72
CA LEU A 53 -10.14 18.62 -13.92
C LEU A 53 -9.83 19.09 -12.50
N LEU A 54 -8.77 18.56 -11.87
CA LEU A 54 -8.31 19.01 -10.56
C LEU A 54 -7.99 20.51 -10.57
N ILE A 55 -7.19 20.94 -11.55
CA ILE A 55 -6.68 22.31 -11.68
C ILE A 55 -7.80 23.28 -12.07
N GLU A 56 -8.65 22.90 -13.02
CA GLU A 56 -9.81 23.69 -13.47
C GLU A 56 -10.77 23.98 -12.31
N HIS A 57 -10.93 23.03 -11.38
CA HIS A 57 -11.83 23.17 -10.23
C HIS A 57 -11.15 23.78 -9.00
N GLY A 58 -9.90 24.24 -9.12
CA GLY A 58 -9.16 24.88 -8.04
C GLY A 58 -8.88 23.96 -6.85
N LEU A 59 -8.79 22.65 -7.09
CA LEU A 59 -8.43 21.66 -6.08
C LEU A 59 -6.90 21.50 -6.02
N GLN A 60 -6.38 21.22 -4.83
CA GLN A 60 -4.93 21.17 -4.58
C GLN A 60 -4.41 19.77 -4.26
N SER A 61 -5.29 18.82 -3.98
CA SER A 61 -4.91 17.45 -3.65
C SER A 61 -5.82 16.44 -4.32
N ILE A 62 -5.23 15.31 -4.73
CA ILE A 62 -5.93 14.21 -5.39
C ILE A 62 -5.45 12.87 -4.85
N ALA A 63 -6.40 11.96 -4.63
CA ALA A 63 -6.14 10.56 -4.33
C ALA A 63 -6.46 9.73 -5.58
N VAL A 64 -5.47 8.99 -6.09
CA VAL A 64 -5.56 8.26 -7.36
C VAL A 64 -5.25 6.80 -7.13
N GLY A 65 -6.15 5.91 -7.55
CA GLY A 65 -5.95 4.46 -7.52
C GLY A 65 -5.31 3.91 -8.80
N CYS A 66 -5.14 2.59 -8.86
CA CYS A 66 -4.74 1.89 -10.08
C CYS A 66 -5.88 1.92 -11.12
N ILE A 67 -5.80 2.80 -12.13
CA ILE A 67 -6.83 2.95 -13.18
C ILE A 67 -6.89 1.71 -14.11
N TYR A 68 -5.82 0.91 -14.11
CA TYR A 68 -5.64 -0.32 -14.88
C TYR A 68 -6.12 -1.56 -14.12
N GLU A 69 -7.42 -1.63 -13.82
CA GLU A 69 -8.02 -2.77 -13.11
C GLU A 69 -7.63 -4.14 -13.69
N GLU A 70 -7.51 -5.13 -12.80
CA GLU A 70 -7.16 -6.52 -13.16
C GLU A 70 -8.15 -7.15 -14.14
N SER A 71 -9.43 -6.75 -14.07
CA SER A 71 -10.50 -7.15 -15.00
C SER A 71 -10.21 -6.77 -16.46
N LYS A 72 -9.35 -5.76 -16.69
CA LYS A 72 -9.01 -5.22 -18.01
C LYS A 72 -7.74 -5.84 -18.60
N GLY A 73 -7.05 -6.71 -17.86
CA GLY A 73 -5.92 -7.50 -18.35
C GLY A 73 -4.65 -6.70 -18.67
N TYR A 74 -4.51 -5.47 -18.18
CA TYR A 74 -3.32 -4.66 -18.41
C TYR A 74 -2.14 -5.19 -17.58
N PRO A 75 -0.97 -5.48 -18.18
CA PRO A 75 0.22 -5.86 -17.41
C PRO A 75 0.58 -4.82 -16.35
N ARG A 76 0.59 -5.23 -15.08
CA ARG A 76 0.74 -4.34 -13.91
C ARG A 76 2.01 -3.48 -13.94
N GLU A 77 3.17 -4.08 -14.20
CA GLU A 77 4.45 -3.36 -14.23
C GLU A 77 4.49 -2.32 -15.37
N GLN A 78 4.04 -2.69 -16.58
CA GLN A 78 3.95 -1.77 -17.72
C GLN A 78 2.99 -0.61 -17.43
N ALA A 79 1.80 -0.89 -16.88
CA ALA A 79 0.82 0.13 -16.54
C ALA A 79 1.36 1.10 -15.47
N THR A 80 2.14 0.59 -14.52
CA THR A 80 2.75 1.40 -13.46
C THR A 80 3.78 2.38 -14.02
N HIS A 81 4.60 1.95 -14.99
CA HIS A 81 5.51 2.86 -15.72
C HIS A 81 4.75 4.02 -16.39
N VAL A 82 3.62 3.72 -17.04
CA VAL A 82 2.78 4.74 -17.70
C VAL A 82 2.19 5.70 -16.66
N ALA A 83 1.67 5.18 -15.56
CA ALA A 83 1.10 5.97 -14.47
C ALA A 83 2.14 6.92 -13.86
N LEU A 84 3.27 6.38 -13.39
CA LEU A 84 4.30 7.16 -12.69
C LEU A 84 4.95 8.23 -13.57
N ARG A 85 5.28 7.90 -14.83
CA ARG A 85 5.75 8.90 -15.80
C ARG A 85 4.74 10.03 -15.99
N THR A 86 3.47 9.68 -16.20
CA THR A 86 2.44 10.68 -16.48
C THR A 86 2.24 11.60 -15.27
N LEU A 87 2.22 11.02 -14.07
CA LEU A 87 2.15 11.76 -12.81
C LEU A 87 3.33 12.72 -12.64
N ARG A 88 4.56 12.25 -12.91
CA ARG A 88 5.76 13.08 -12.85
C ARG A 88 5.63 14.31 -13.76
N ARG A 89 5.26 14.11 -15.02
CA ARG A 89 5.08 15.20 -16.00
C ARG A 89 3.97 16.17 -15.61
N CYS A 90 2.84 15.65 -15.11
CA CYS A 90 1.75 16.51 -14.63
C CYS A 90 2.19 17.37 -13.45
N LEU A 91 2.97 16.81 -12.52
CA LEU A 91 3.51 17.53 -11.38
C LEU A 91 4.56 18.57 -11.79
N ASP A 92 5.46 18.25 -12.72
CA ASP A 92 6.46 19.20 -13.23
C ASP A 92 5.77 20.39 -13.92
N ARG A 93 4.71 20.15 -14.70
CA ARG A 93 3.96 21.21 -15.39
C ARG A 93 3.13 22.09 -14.44
N HIS A 94 2.65 21.53 -13.33
CA HIS A 94 1.68 22.19 -12.45
C HIS A 94 2.14 22.28 -10.98
N ARG A 95 3.47 22.42 -10.78
CA ARG A 95 4.14 22.42 -9.47
C ARG A 95 3.49 23.36 -8.44
N ASP A 96 3.10 24.57 -8.86
CA ASP A 96 2.58 25.60 -7.94
C ASP A 96 1.09 25.43 -7.60
N ARG A 97 0.39 24.53 -8.30
CA ARG A 97 -1.06 24.37 -8.19
C ARG A 97 -1.47 23.13 -7.40
N ILE A 98 -0.55 22.18 -7.25
CA ILE A 98 -0.80 20.86 -6.67
C ILE A 98 0.06 20.70 -5.42
N SER A 99 -0.59 20.55 -4.27
CA SER A 99 0.07 20.37 -2.98
C SER A 99 0.39 18.91 -2.68
N ALA A 100 -0.49 17.98 -3.06
CA ALA A 100 -0.31 16.56 -2.74
C ALA A 100 -1.01 15.62 -3.74
N VAL A 101 -0.33 14.52 -4.07
CA VAL A 101 -0.90 13.40 -4.82
C VAL A 101 -0.75 12.15 -3.95
N VAL A 102 -1.86 11.48 -3.67
CA VAL A 102 -1.88 10.24 -2.87
C VAL A 102 -2.15 9.06 -3.79
N LEU A 103 -1.25 8.07 -3.79
CA LEU A 103 -1.43 6.83 -4.54
C LEU A 103 -2.16 5.80 -3.67
N CYS A 104 -3.39 5.44 -4.05
CA CYS A 104 -4.24 4.52 -3.32
C CYS A 104 -4.11 3.11 -3.91
N LEU A 105 -3.16 2.33 -3.37
CA LEU A 105 -2.89 0.97 -3.81
C LEU A 105 -3.68 -0.02 -2.94
N SER A 106 -4.53 -0.84 -3.57
CA SER A 106 -5.34 -1.85 -2.86
C SER A 106 -4.70 -3.24 -2.86
N ALA A 107 -3.97 -3.60 -3.92
CA ALA A 107 -3.32 -4.90 -4.06
C ALA A 107 -1.87 -4.85 -3.59
N VAL A 108 -1.44 -5.87 -2.85
CA VAL A 108 -0.03 -6.01 -2.41
C VAL A 108 0.92 -6.11 -3.59
N SER A 109 0.50 -6.79 -4.67
CA SER A 109 1.27 -6.87 -5.91
C SER A 109 1.55 -5.51 -6.53
N ASP A 110 0.61 -4.57 -6.44
CA ASP A 110 0.81 -3.22 -6.96
C ASP A 110 1.78 -2.47 -6.03
N LEU A 111 1.61 -2.60 -4.70
CA LEU A 111 2.53 -1.97 -3.74
C LEU A 111 4.00 -2.33 -3.99
N GLU A 112 4.33 -3.60 -4.18
CA GLU A 112 5.69 -4.05 -4.47
C GLU A 112 6.25 -3.43 -5.75
N ILE A 113 5.42 -3.34 -6.80
CA ILE A 113 5.81 -2.72 -8.08
C ILE A 113 6.02 -1.22 -7.91
N TYR A 114 5.13 -0.51 -7.21
CA TYR A 114 5.29 0.92 -6.97
C TYR A 114 6.50 1.24 -6.10
N GLU A 115 6.77 0.46 -5.05
CA GLU A 115 7.96 0.64 -4.20
C GLU A 115 9.26 0.48 -5.00
N LYS A 116 9.29 -0.48 -5.92
CA LYS A 116 10.41 -0.67 -6.85
C LYS A 116 10.51 0.50 -7.83
N LEU A 117 9.41 0.95 -8.43
CA LEU A 117 9.43 1.89 -9.56
C LEU A 117 9.48 3.38 -9.17
N LEU A 118 8.97 3.76 -8.00
CA LEU A 118 8.91 5.16 -7.56
C LEU A 118 10.28 5.88 -7.58
N PRO A 119 11.38 5.29 -7.08
CA PRO A 119 12.71 5.94 -7.10
C PRO A 119 13.21 6.26 -8.52
N PHE A 120 12.73 5.55 -9.54
CA PHE A 120 13.11 5.80 -10.94
C PHE A 120 12.45 7.05 -11.53
N TYR A 121 11.27 7.44 -11.03
CA TYR A 121 10.51 8.60 -11.52
C TYR A 121 10.55 9.79 -10.56
N PHE A 122 10.76 9.52 -9.28
CA PHE A 122 10.86 10.48 -8.19
C PHE A 122 12.12 10.16 -7.36
N PRO A 123 13.32 10.38 -7.92
CA PRO A 123 14.56 10.11 -7.21
C PRO A 123 14.70 11.06 -6.02
N ARG A 124 15.08 10.51 -4.86
CA ARG A 124 15.21 11.26 -3.59
C ARG A 124 16.62 11.79 -3.34
N ASN A 125 17.61 11.23 -4.04
CA ASN A 125 19.00 11.60 -3.89
C ASN A 125 19.75 11.38 -5.22
N ARG A 126 20.97 11.91 -5.30
CA ARG A 126 21.81 11.81 -6.50
C ARG A 126 22.18 10.37 -6.89
N ILE A 127 22.15 9.43 -5.95
CA ILE A 127 22.46 8.01 -6.22
C ILE A 127 21.27 7.35 -6.93
N GLU A 128 20.05 7.61 -6.48
CA GLU A 128 18.82 7.18 -7.12
C GLU A 128 18.67 7.82 -8.50
N GLU A 129 18.96 9.11 -8.62
CA GLU A 129 18.97 9.84 -9.90
C GLU A 129 19.93 9.19 -10.92
N HIS A 130 21.17 8.89 -10.49
CA HIS A 130 22.14 8.21 -11.33
C HIS A 130 21.68 6.81 -11.74
N SER A 131 21.13 6.04 -10.80
CA SER A 131 20.59 4.69 -11.06
C SER A 131 19.38 4.74 -12.01
N ALA A 132 18.53 5.76 -11.89
CA ALA A 132 17.37 5.98 -12.73
C ALA A 132 17.77 6.29 -14.17
N SER A 133 18.77 7.16 -14.37
CA SER A 133 19.29 7.52 -15.69
C SER A 133 19.84 6.33 -16.49
N LEU A 134 20.30 5.27 -15.80
CA LEU A 134 20.82 4.05 -16.42
C LEU A 134 19.72 3.04 -16.78
N THR A 135 18.57 3.12 -16.14
CA THR A 135 17.54 2.07 -16.17
C THR A 135 16.30 2.49 -16.96
N VAL A 136 15.93 3.77 -16.92
CA VAL A 136 14.78 4.29 -17.66
C VAL A 136 15.17 4.46 -19.14
N PRO A 137 14.43 3.87 -20.10
CA PRO A 137 14.75 4.01 -21.52
C PRO A 137 14.82 5.48 -21.96
N ALA A 138 15.67 5.83 -22.92
CA ALA A 138 15.87 7.21 -23.37
C ALA A 138 14.63 7.83 -24.06
N HIS A 139 13.65 7.02 -24.48
CA HIS A 139 12.48 7.44 -25.27
C HIS A 139 11.13 7.11 -24.60
N VAL A 140 10.95 7.45 -23.33
CA VAL A 140 9.70 7.18 -22.62
C VAL A 140 8.76 8.38 -22.83
N GLY A 141 8.41 8.65 -24.08
CA GLY A 141 7.31 9.53 -24.51
C GLY A 141 7.56 11.05 -24.57
N ASP A 142 6.60 11.81 -25.09
CA ASP A 142 6.61 13.26 -25.38
C ASP A 142 6.42 14.15 -24.14
N GLU A 143 6.37 15.49 -24.27
CA GLU A 143 6.18 16.42 -23.14
C GLU A 143 4.93 16.14 -22.28
N ASN A 144 3.99 15.33 -22.77
CA ASN A 144 2.75 14.99 -22.09
C ASN A 144 2.78 13.60 -21.41
N GLY A 145 3.62 12.67 -21.87
CA GLY A 145 3.56 11.28 -21.35
C GLY A 145 3.38 10.21 -22.43
N GLU A 146 3.07 10.61 -23.66
CA GLU A 146 2.63 9.72 -24.73
C GLU A 146 3.80 9.10 -25.47
N THR A 147 3.70 7.82 -25.85
CA THR A 147 4.79 7.18 -26.60
C THR A 147 4.97 7.80 -27.99
N ILE A 148 6.20 8.27 -28.25
CA ILE A 148 6.58 8.78 -29.56
C ILE A 148 6.82 7.57 -30.47
N ILE A 149 5.93 7.35 -31.42
CA ILE A 149 6.09 6.33 -32.46
C ILE A 149 6.55 7.06 -33.73
N ASP A 150 7.82 6.94 -34.10
CA ASP A 150 8.40 7.63 -35.26
C ASP A 150 7.69 7.31 -36.58
N GLU A 151 7.07 6.13 -36.69
CA GLU A 151 6.28 5.70 -37.85
C GLU A 151 4.97 6.50 -38.05
N ARG A 152 4.52 7.26 -37.04
CA ARG A 152 3.31 8.11 -37.10
C ARG A 152 3.59 9.59 -37.36
N LYS A 153 4.86 10.02 -37.45
CA LYS A 153 5.17 11.36 -37.96
C LYS A 153 4.69 11.42 -39.39
N ILE A 154 3.66 12.23 -39.64
CA ILE A 154 3.12 12.46 -40.98
C ILE A 154 4.30 12.89 -41.84
N ARG A 155 4.79 12.01 -42.74
CA ARG A 155 5.60 12.44 -43.88
C ARG A 155 4.66 13.24 -44.76
N ILE A 156 4.49 14.51 -44.45
CA ILE A 156 4.04 15.48 -45.43
C ILE A 156 5.21 15.56 -46.41
N LYS A 157 5.27 14.62 -47.36
CA LYS A 157 5.91 14.95 -48.63
C LYS A 157 5.01 16.03 -49.20
N GLU A 158 5.55 17.22 -49.37
CA GLU A 158 4.91 18.19 -50.25
C GLU A 158 4.55 17.45 -51.54
N LEU A 159 3.27 17.51 -51.93
CA LEU A 159 2.86 16.98 -53.22
C LEU A 159 3.80 17.61 -54.26
N PRO A 160 4.43 16.81 -55.14
CA PRO A 160 5.27 17.38 -56.16
C PRO A 160 4.40 18.30 -57.00
N VAL A 161 4.71 19.59 -56.98
CA VAL A 161 4.18 20.54 -57.93
C VAL A 161 4.70 20.07 -59.28
N VAL A 162 3.80 19.49 -60.09
CA VAL A 162 4.10 19.20 -61.49
C VAL A 162 4.13 20.56 -62.19
N SER A 163 5.34 21.10 -62.36
CA SER A 163 5.61 22.10 -63.39
C SER A 163 6.31 21.39 -64.53
N ASP A 164 5.63 21.33 -65.67
CA ASP A 164 6.17 20.88 -66.95
C ASP A 164 7.41 21.71 -67.33
N ALA A 165 8.56 21.06 -67.57
CA ALA A 165 9.58 21.40 -68.59
C ALA A 165 10.92 20.66 -68.34
N ASP A 166 11.16 19.63 -69.16
CA ASP A 166 12.37 19.32 -69.95
C ASP A 166 13.82 19.34 -69.38
N ALA A 167 14.45 18.15 -69.57
CA ALA A 167 15.76 17.88 -70.18
C ALA A 167 17.10 17.90 -69.38
N GLU A 168 17.72 16.70 -69.34
CA GLU A 168 19.16 16.33 -69.50
C GLU A 168 20.25 16.98 -68.60
N SER A 169 21.35 16.35 -68.13
CA SER A 169 22.09 15.11 -68.43
C SER A 169 23.14 14.81 -67.31
N SER A 170 23.52 13.53 -67.21
CA SER A 170 24.80 12.91 -66.77
C SER A 170 25.72 13.51 -65.68
N SER A 171 26.19 12.68 -64.74
CA SER A 171 27.56 12.08 -64.78
C SER A 171 27.90 11.27 -63.51
N LEU A 172 29.00 10.52 -63.61
CA LEU A 172 29.38 9.27 -62.93
C LEU A 172 30.30 9.42 -61.70
N MET A 173 30.19 8.43 -60.79
CA MET A 173 31.26 7.70 -60.05
C MET A 173 32.18 8.43 -59.05
N SER A 174 32.26 7.91 -57.82
CA SER A 174 33.49 7.26 -57.30
C SER A 174 33.26 6.57 -55.95
N ALA A 175 33.95 5.44 -55.74
CA ALA A 175 33.92 4.58 -54.56
C ALA A 175 35.30 4.57 -53.85
N LYS A 176 35.32 4.46 -52.51
CA LYS A 176 36.37 3.82 -51.64
C LYS A 176 36.05 4.08 -50.15
N MET A 177 35.80 3.04 -49.33
CA MET A 177 36.71 2.24 -48.46
C MET A 177 36.92 2.77 -47.02
N ILE A 178 36.21 2.13 -46.07
CA ILE A 178 36.56 1.57 -44.73
C ILE A 178 37.72 2.18 -43.87
N ASP A 179 37.30 2.78 -42.71
CA ASP A 179 37.77 2.79 -41.28
C ASP A 179 39.25 3.02 -40.85
N PRO A 180 39.60 3.34 -39.56
CA PRO A 180 38.82 3.70 -38.34
C PRO A 180 39.33 4.93 -37.50
N LEU A 181 38.54 5.36 -36.48
CA LEU A 181 38.89 6.21 -35.29
C LEU A 181 39.32 7.67 -35.60
N THR A 182 38.74 8.76 -35.08
CA THR A 182 38.43 9.09 -33.67
C THR A 182 37.66 10.42 -33.62
N SER A 183 36.66 10.53 -32.75
CA SER A 183 36.20 11.75 -32.02
C SER A 183 36.12 13.10 -32.76
N SER A 184 34.89 13.55 -33.07
CA SER A 184 34.40 14.86 -32.57
C SER A 184 32.90 15.02 -32.80
N ARG A 185 32.16 14.73 -31.71
CA ARG A 185 30.98 15.46 -31.20
C ARG A 185 30.05 16.10 -32.23
N LEU A 186 29.02 15.35 -32.60
CA LEU A 186 27.72 15.89 -32.99
C LEU A 186 27.01 16.45 -31.75
N GLU A 187 26.98 17.78 -31.65
CA GLU A 187 26.00 18.53 -30.86
C GLU A 187 24.63 18.38 -31.53
N GLY A 188 23.70 17.66 -30.91
CA GLY A 188 22.36 17.51 -31.46
C GLY A 188 21.59 16.29 -30.98
N SER A 189 21.68 15.95 -29.70
CA SER A 189 20.76 15.02 -29.03
C SER A 189 21.01 15.06 -27.53
N LEU A 190 20.87 16.24 -26.92
CA LEU A 190 20.74 16.29 -25.47
C LEU A 190 19.26 16.14 -25.16
N LEU A 191 18.92 14.98 -24.60
CA LEU A 191 17.76 14.80 -23.74
C LEU A 191 17.62 16.04 -22.86
N ASP A 192 16.40 16.55 -22.73
CA ASP A 192 16.13 17.68 -21.87
C ASP A 192 16.51 17.29 -20.43
N SER A 193 17.67 17.78 -19.99
CA SER A 193 18.21 17.55 -18.66
C SER A 193 17.20 17.96 -17.58
N SER A 194 16.18 18.77 -17.92
CA SER A 194 15.08 19.15 -17.04
C SER A 194 14.28 17.97 -16.50
N PHE A 195 14.11 16.87 -17.25
CA PHE A 195 13.26 15.74 -16.87
C PHE A 195 13.84 14.92 -15.70
N LEU A 196 15.18 14.85 -15.63
CA LEU A 196 15.91 14.10 -14.59
C LEU A 196 16.49 15.03 -13.52
N CYS A 197 16.64 16.32 -13.82
CA CYS A 197 17.22 17.28 -12.89
C CYS A 197 16.28 17.52 -11.71
N MET A 198 16.85 17.37 -10.52
CA MET A 198 16.29 17.84 -9.27
C MET A 198 16.05 19.36 -9.34
N THR A 199 14.82 19.79 -9.62
CA THR A 199 14.45 21.21 -9.52
C THR A 199 14.39 21.59 -8.04
N GLU A 200 14.78 22.84 -7.71
CA GLU A 200 14.86 23.40 -6.34
C GLU A 200 13.81 22.79 -5.41
N ASP A 201 14.31 22.31 -4.27
CA ASP A 201 13.64 21.40 -3.38
C ASP A 201 12.30 21.97 -2.88
N PRO A 202 11.14 21.57 -3.47
CA PRO A 202 9.84 21.97 -2.94
C PRO A 202 9.56 21.27 -1.60
N ASP A 203 10.42 20.32 -1.24
CA ASP A 203 10.48 19.66 0.05
C ASP A 203 11.44 20.36 1.02
N GLU A 204 12.02 21.55 0.81
CA GLU A 204 12.74 22.20 1.95
C GLU A 204 11.75 22.77 2.98
N GLY A 205 10.70 23.45 2.52
CA GLY A 205 9.60 23.93 3.37
C GLY A 205 8.70 22.78 3.82
N ARG A 206 8.49 21.81 2.92
CA ARG A 206 7.77 20.57 3.22
C ARG A 206 8.60 19.68 4.13
N GLU A 207 9.93 19.60 4.04
CA GLU A 207 10.83 18.92 4.98
C GLU A 207 10.79 19.61 6.31
N GLN A 208 10.55 20.90 6.47
CA GLN A 208 10.42 21.44 7.83
C GLN A 208 9.11 21.04 8.51
N GLU A 209 8.02 20.90 7.75
CA GLU A 209 6.74 20.38 8.24
C GLU A 209 6.73 18.85 8.33
N TRP A 210 7.37 18.20 7.36
CA TRP A 210 7.53 16.77 7.20
C TRP A 210 8.60 16.28 8.16
N GLU A 211 9.75 16.93 8.38
CA GLU A 211 10.70 16.73 9.50
C GLU A 211 10.07 17.06 10.85
N ARG A 212 9.09 17.97 10.98
CA ARG A 212 8.32 18.03 12.23
C ARG A 212 7.46 16.76 12.38
N ALA A 213 6.82 16.31 11.31
CA ALA A 213 6.08 15.05 11.27
C ALA A 213 6.96 13.77 11.26
N HIS A 214 8.24 13.87 10.88
CA HIS A 214 9.23 12.81 10.56
C HIS A 214 10.32 12.79 11.63
N LYS A 215 10.62 13.85 12.38
CA LYS A 215 11.21 13.71 13.72
C LYS A 215 10.23 12.99 14.66
N LEU A 216 8.92 13.17 14.43
CA LEU A 216 7.89 12.33 15.06
C LEU A 216 7.82 10.91 14.44
N HIS A 217 7.96 10.72 13.11
CA HIS A 217 7.72 9.45 12.40
C HIS A 217 8.98 8.67 11.91
N ALA A 218 10.19 9.20 12.00
CA ALA A 218 11.46 8.65 11.48
C ALA A 218 12.47 8.32 12.56
N GLY A 219 12.37 8.92 13.74
CA GLY A 219 12.79 8.24 14.97
C GLY A 219 12.07 6.88 15.15
N TRP A 220 11.00 6.63 14.38
CA TRP A 220 10.18 5.41 14.38
C TRP A 220 10.49 4.45 13.20
N LEU A 221 11.06 4.94 12.09
CA LEU A 221 11.39 4.13 10.90
C LEU A 221 12.90 3.83 10.73
N TRP A 222 13.81 4.74 11.10
CA TRP A 222 15.26 4.50 10.97
C TRP A 222 15.77 3.41 11.91
N SER A 223 15.19 3.26 13.10
CA SER A 223 15.51 2.16 14.02
C SER A 223 15.06 0.78 13.52
N LYS A 224 14.25 0.74 12.45
CA LYS A 224 13.63 -0.47 11.90
C LYS A 224 14.38 -1.05 10.69
N TRP A 225 15.20 -0.25 10.01
CA TRP A 225 15.88 -0.68 8.79
C TRP A 225 17.31 -1.20 9.02
N THR A 226 18.04 -0.72 10.03
CA THR A 226 19.45 -1.09 10.22
C THR A 226 19.68 -2.41 10.96
N GLY A 227 18.65 -3.02 11.57
CA GLY A 227 18.79 -4.32 12.24
C GLY A 227 19.94 -4.38 13.26
N GLN A 228 20.46 -3.24 13.71
CA GLN A 228 21.49 -3.18 14.73
C GLN A 228 20.80 -3.17 16.09
N SER A 229 20.93 -4.32 16.74
CA SER A 229 20.73 -4.50 18.16
C SER A 229 21.44 -3.39 18.94
N LEU A 230 20.65 -2.45 19.46
CA LEU A 230 20.94 -1.80 20.74
C LEU A 230 19.86 -2.27 21.71
N ALA A 231 20.05 -3.50 22.16
CA ALA A 231 19.36 -4.09 23.30
C ALA A 231 19.44 -3.12 24.48
N GLY A 232 18.29 -2.67 24.99
CA GLY A 232 18.24 -2.01 26.30
C GLY A 232 17.05 -1.08 26.52
N HIS A 233 16.83 -0.10 25.64
CA HIS A 233 16.06 1.09 26.06
C HIS A 233 14.90 1.58 25.18
N ILE A 234 14.69 1.03 23.96
CA ILE A 234 13.72 1.62 23.00
C ILE A 234 12.30 1.03 23.08
N GLY A 235 12.11 -0.22 23.54
CA GLY A 235 10.80 -0.88 23.55
C GLY A 235 9.73 -0.20 24.40
N THR A 236 10.14 0.49 25.47
CA THR A 236 9.24 1.23 26.37
C THR A 236 8.74 2.54 25.75
N SER A 237 9.56 3.17 24.89
CA SER A 237 9.23 4.45 24.23
C SER A 237 8.11 4.27 23.19
N PHE A 238 8.15 3.17 22.44
CA PHE A 238 7.19 2.90 21.36
C PHE A 238 5.79 2.60 21.88
N HIS A 239 5.69 1.72 22.87
CA HIS A 239 4.42 1.39 23.54
C HIS A 239 3.76 2.64 24.15
N SER A 240 4.56 3.48 24.84
CA SER A 240 4.08 4.73 25.45
C SER A 240 3.47 5.70 24.42
N ARG A 241 4.05 5.79 23.21
CA ARG A 241 3.51 6.63 22.13
C ARG A 241 2.15 6.15 21.62
N TYR A 242 2.00 4.84 21.41
CA TYR A 242 0.72 4.27 20.99
C TYR A 242 -0.34 4.39 22.10
N LEU A 243 0.06 4.22 23.36
CA LEU A 243 -0.82 4.44 24.49
C LEU A 243 -1.28 5.90 24.61
N ALA A 244 -0.39 6.87 24.40
CA ALA A 244 -0.74 8.29 24.39
C ALA A 244 -1.75 8.60 23.28
N ARG A 245 -1.53 8.07 22.07
CA ARG A 245 -2.46 8.20 20.95
C ARG A 245 -3.81 7.52 21.22
N ALA A 246 -3.80 6.33 21.81
CA ALA A 246 -5.02 5.58 22.14
C ALA A 246 -5.86 6.27 23.23
N LYS A 247 -5.22 7.08 24.10
CA LYS A 247 -5.92 7.93 25.08
C LYS A 247 -6.52 9.19 24.46
N ALA A 248 -5.97 9.67 23.34
CA ALA A 248 -6.41 10.89 22.66
C ALA A 248 -7.56 10.65 21.66
N VAL A 249 -7.68 9.43 21.13
CA VAL A 249 -8.68 9.06 20.12
C VAL A 249 -9.91 8.45 20.80
N ASP A 250 -11.11 8.80 20.30
CA ASP A 250 -12.33 8.13 20.71
C ASP A 250 -12.41 6.73 20.09
N LEU A 251 -12.50 5.71 20.95
CA LEU A 251 -12.49 4.29 20.59
C LEU A 251 -13.81 3.60 20.97
N THR A 252 -14.86 4.36 21.24
CA THR A 252 -16.23 3.86 21.55
C THR A 252 -16.72 2.85 20.52
N LYS A 253 -16.60 3.17 19.22
CA LYS A 253 -16.99 2.26 18.12
C LYS A 253 -16.25 0.92 18.17
N ALA A 254 -14.96 0.92 18.50
CA ALA A 254 -14.18 -0.32 18.60
C ALA A 254 -14.58 -1.15 19.83
N ALA A 255 -14.89 -0.49 20.96
CA ALA A 255 -15.39 -1.14 22.16
C ALA A 255 -16.78 -1.77 21.96
N GLU A 256 -17.67 -1.10 21.21
CA GLU A 256 -19.00 -1.62 20.86
C GLU A 256 -18.94 -2.93 20.05
N MET A 257 -17.85 -3.16 19.31
CA MET A 257 -17.68 -4.41 18.55
C MET A 257 -17.45 -5.63 19.46
N LYS A 258 -17.13 -5.43 20.75
CA LYS A 258 -16.85 -6.50 21.72
C LYS A 258 -15.89 -7.56 21.17
N ILE A 259 -14.84 -7.11 20.48
CA ILE A 259 -13.77 -7.99 19.98
C ILE A 259 -12.84 -8.40 21.12
N LEU A 260 -12.57 -7.47 22.04
CA LEU A 260 -11.72 -7.65 23.21
C LEU A 260 -12.50 -7.22 24.45
N TYR A 261 -12.41 -7.98 25.52
CA TYR A 261 -12.95 -7.57 26.82
C TYR A 261 -12.36 -8.42 27.96
N PRO A 262 -12.26 -7.88 29.18
CA PRO A 262 -11.71 -8.60 30.33
C PRO A 262 -12.61 -9.79 30.74
N GLY A 263 -11.99 -10.92 31.09
CA GLY A 263 -12.62 -12.20 31.43
C GLY A 263 -12.34 -12.68 32.86
N GLY A 264 -12.19 -11.76 33.81
CA GLY A 264 -11.91 -12.08 35.21
C GLY A 264 -10.50 -12.64 35.43
N VAL A 265 -10.38 -13.71 36.23
CA VAL A 265 -9.11 -14.35 36.60
C VAL A 265 -9.16 -15.87 36.38
N ASP A 266 -8.02 -16.48 36.06
CA ASP A 266 -7.86 -17.93 35.98
C ASP A 266 -7.62 -18.55 37.36
N TYR A 267 -7.57 -19.89 37.44
CA TYR A 267 -7.32 -20.60 38.72
C TYR A 267 -5.93 -20.32 39.31
N GLU A 268 -4.99 -19.85 38.50
CA GLU A 268 -3.63 -19.48 38.92
C GLU A 268 -3.54 -18.01 39.35
N GLY A 269 -4.67 -17.27 39.30
CA GLY A 269 -4.77 -15.87 39.69
C GLY A 269 -4.31 -14.89 38.62
N HIS A 270 -4.05 -15.33 37.38
CA HIS A 270 -3.73 -14.45 36.28
C HIS A 270 -4.99 -13.82 35.70
N ARG A 271 -4.90 -12.55 35.32
CA ARG A 271 -6.01 -11.87 34.65
C ARG A 271 -6.26 -12.50 33.28
N VAL A 272 -7.52 -12.62 32.89
CA VAL A 272 -7.88 -13.19 31.60
C VAL A 272 -8.39 -12.10 30.66
N MET A 273 -7.87 -12.06 29.44
CA MET A 273 -8.40 -11.26 28.34
C MET A 273 -9.11 -12.16 27.35
N ILE A 274 -10.35 -11.82 27.02
CA ILE A 274 -11.15 -12.55 26.04
C ILE A 274 -11.02 -11.87 24.69
N VAL A 275 -10.73 -12.67 23.66
CA VAL A 275 -10.62 -12.25 22.26
C VAL A 275 -11.62 -13.06 21.45
N VAL A 276 -12.54 -12.38 20.78
CA VAL A 276 -13.57 -13.01 19.95
C VAL A 276 -13.24 -12.87 18.48
N GLY A 277 -12.79 -13.96 17.86
CA GLY A 277 -12.36 -13.97 16.46
C GLY A 277 -13.47 -13.63 15.47
N ALA A 278 -14.70 -14.12 15.69
CA ALA A 278 -15.83 -13.86 14.78
C ALA A 278 -16.16 -12.36 14.64
N HIS A 279 -16.05 -11.59 15.73
CA HIS A 279 -16.32 -10.15 15.71
C HIS A 279 -15.25 -9.38 14.95
N PHE A 280 -14.00 -9.84 15.01
CA PHE A 280 -12.91 -9.25 14.24
C PHE A 280 -13.17 -9.34 12.73
N LEU A 281 -13.63 -10.50 12.25
CA LEU A 281 -13.89 -10.76 10.82
C LEU A 281 -15.07 -9.99 10.25
N LEU A 282 -16.06 -9.68 11.08
CA LEU A 282 -17.32 -9.07 10.63
C LEU A 282 -17.32 -7.53 10.69
N ARG A 283 -16.44 -6.92 11.51
CA ARG A 283 -16.60 -5.50 11.91
C ARG A 283 -15.32 -4.64 11.90
N CYS A 284 -14.14 -5.23 11.69
CA CYS A 284 -12.89 -4.48 11.72
C CYS A 284 -12.57 -3.86 10.34
N LEU A 285 -13.06 -2.64 10.09
CA LEU A 285 -12.79 -1.87 8.86
C LEU A 285 -11.47 -1.06 8.96
N ASP A 286 -11.01 -0.70 10.16
CA ASP A 286 -9.79 0.09 10.40
C ASP A 286 -8.84 -0.62 11.39
N LEU A 287 -7.80 -1.24 10.83
CA LEU A 287 -6.78 -1.99 11.56
C LEU A 287 -5.92 -1.12 12.51
N GLU A 288 -5.78 0.18 12.23
CA GLU A 288 -4.99 1.10 13.07
C GLU A 288 -5.79 1.54 14.31
N GLN A 289 -7.07 1.85 14.14
CA GLN A 289 -7.96 2.10 15.29
C GLN A 289 -8.07 0.85 16.18
N PHE A 290 -8.16 -0.34 15.58
CA PHE A 290 -8.16 -1.58 16.35
C PHE A 290 -6.84 -1.79 17.11
N LEU A 291 -5.69 -1.51 16.50
CA LEU A 291 -4.39 -1.58 17.20
C LEU A 291 -4.34 -0.63 18.41
N LEU A 292 -4.83 0.60 18.27
CA LEU A 292 -4.92 1.54 19.38
C LEU A 292 -5.85 1.03 20.49
N TYR A 293 -6.97 0.41 20.11
CA TYR A 293 -7.89 -0.24 21.05
C TYR A 293 -7.22 -1.41 21.78
N VAL A 294 -6.50 -2.30 21.09
CA VAL A 294 -5.73 -3.38 21.70
C VAL A 294 -4.76 -2.85 22.75
N VAL A 295 -3.98 -1.81 22.39
CA VAL A 295 -3.00 -1.22 23.32
C VAL A 295 -3.69 -0.66 24.56
N LYS A 296 -4.81 0.03 24.39
CA LYS A 296 -5.58 0.62 25.50
C LYS A 296 -6.13 -0.45 26.44
N GLU A 297 -6.71 -1.52 25.90
CA GLU A 297 -7.34 -2.58 26.69
C GLU A 297 -6.33 -3.51 27.37
N PHE A 298 -5.17 -3.74 26.75
CA PHE A 298 -4.14 -4.59 27.33
C PHE A 298 -3.18 -3.84 28.27
N GLU A 299 -3.07 -2.51 28.21
CA GLU A 299 -2.24 -1.71 29.14
C GLU A 299 -2.39 -2.09 30.62
N PRO A 300 -3.61 -2.24 31.19
CA PRO A 300 -3.75 -2.67 32.58
C PRO A 300 -3.28 -4.11 32.81
N LEU A 301 -3.39 -4.98 31.80
CA LEU A 301 -3.02 -6.40 31.90
C LEU A 301 -1.53 -6.64 31.77
N ILE A 302 -0.85 -5.90 30.88
CA ILE A 302 0.58 -6.10 30.59
C ILE A 302 1.45 -5.83 31.83
N LYS A 303 0.94 -5.14 32.85
CA LYS A 303 1.65 -4.89 34.12
C LYS A 303 1.76 -6.11 35.02
N GLU A 304 0.84 -7.06 34.89
CA GLU A 304 0.75 -8.28 35.71
C GLU A 304 0.80 -9.50 34.80
N SER A 305 0.97 -10.70 35.36
CA SER A 305 0.87 -11.94 34.58
C SER A 305 -0.59 -12.16 34.15
N TYR A 306 -0.81 -12.44 32.87
CA TYR A 306 -2.14 -12.57 32.29
C TYR A 306 -2.22 -13.69 31.23
N SER A 307 -3.43 -14.19 31.02
CA SER A 307 -3.76 -15.23 30.06
C SER A 307 -4.72 -14.67 29.00
N ILE A 308 -4.67 -15.21 27.78
CA ILE A 308 -5.58 -14.84 26.69
C ILE A 308 -6.48 -16.02 26.36
N VAL A 309 -7.79 -15.81 26.26
CA VAL A 309 -8.74 -16.79 25.74
C VAL A 309 -9.25 -16.30 24.38
N TYR A 310 -8.91 -17.02 23.31
CA TYR A 310 -9.32 -16.71 21.95
C TYR A 310 -10.43 -17.67 21.49
N PHE A 311 -11.62 -17.13 21.24
CA PHE A 311 -12.74 -17.88 20.67
C PHE A 311 -12.73 -17.81 19.15
N HIS A 312 -12.52 -18.96 18.50
CA HIS A 312 -12.53 -19.08 17.04
C HIS A 312 -13.89 -19.50 16.46
N SER A 313 -14.90 -19.75 17.30
CA SER A 313 -16.24 -20.19 16.88
C SER A 313 -16.82 -19.36 15.73
N ALA A 314 -17.44 -20.03 14.76
CA ALA A 314 -18.11 -19.41 13.60
C ALA A 314 -17.22 -18.63 12.61
N ALA A 315 -15.90 -18.63 12.78
CA ALA A 315 -14.96 -18.10 11.78
C ALA A 315 -14.80 -19.08 10.60
N LYS A 316 -15.81 -19.17 9.71
CA LYS A 316 -15.74 -19.95 8.46
C LYS A 316 -14.75 -19.36 7.44
N LEU A 317 -14.28 -18.12 7.63
CA LEU A 317 -13.25 -17.53 6.79
C LEU A 317 -11.88 -17.81 7.38
N ASN A 318 -11.03 -18.47 6.59
CA ASN A 318 -9.60 -18.65 6.81
C ASN A 318 -8.89 -17.28 6.78
N PHE A 319 -9.07 -16.48 7.82
CA PHE A 319 -8.33 -15.23 7.96
C PHE A 319 -7.03 -15.51 8.67
N VAL A 320 -5.95 -15.47 7.90
CA VAL A 320 -4.60 -15.37 8.43
C VAL A 320 -4.30 -13.87 8.48
N PRO A 321 -4.23 -13.23 9.67
CA PRO A 321 -3.83 -11.84 9.75
C PRO A 321 -2.46 -11.67 9.08
N ASP A 322 -2.30 -10.59 8.31
CA ASP A 322 -1.05 -10.25 7.66
C ASP A 322 0.13 -10.38 8.65
N THR A 323 1.17 -11.11 8.24
CA THR A 323 2.34 -11.37 9.09
C THR A 323 3.06 -10.07 9.48
N GLY A 324 3.00 -9.05 8.60
CA GLY A 324 3.50 -7.71 8.88
C GLY A 324 2.72 -7.00 9.98
N TRP A 325 1.39 -7.09 9.94
CA TRP A 325 0.50 -6.56 10.97
C TRP A 325 0.64 -7.26 12.33
N MET A 326 0.77 -8.60 12.35
CA MET A 326 1.00 -9.34 13.60
C MET A 326 2.34 -8.97 14.24
N ARG A 327 3.39 -8.81 13.44
CA ARG A 327 4.69 -8.33 13.92
C ARG A 327 4.60 -6.90 14.49
N ARG A 328 3.75 -6.06 13.89
CA ARG A 328 3.47 -4.69 14.38
C ARG A 328 2.83 -4.72 15.76
N ILE A 329 1.75 -5.49 15.96
CA ILE A 329 1.12 -5.64 17.29
C ILE A 329 2.16 -6.05 18.32
N HIS A 330 2.93 -7.10 18.04
CA HIS A 330 3.94 -7.59 18.98
C HIS A 330 4.95 -6.50 19.37
N HIS A 331 5.44 -5.74 18.39
CA HIS A 331 6.37 -4.65 18.64
C HIS A 331 5.74 -3.52 19.47
N VAL A 332 4.48 -3.17 19.17
CA VAL A 332 3.74 -2.11 19.87
C VAL A 332 3.45 -2.49 21.33
N MET A 333 3.09 -3.75 21.58
CA MET A 333 2.78 -4.29 22.91
C MET A 333 4.05 -4.40 23.78
N GLY A 334 5.22 -4.40 23.15
CA GLY A 334 6.52 -4.33 23.80
C GLY A 334 6.93 -5.62 24.52
N PRO A 335 8.12 -5.64 25.13
CA PRO A 335 8.68 -6.85 25.76
C PRO A 335 7.91 -7.30 27.00
N ARG A 336 7.18 -6.39 27.68
CA ARG A 336 6.37 -6.71 28.86
C ARG A 336 5.21 -7.64 28.52
N HIS A 337 4.58 -7.44 27.36
CA HIS A 337 3.54 -8.32 26.85
C HIS A 337 4.06 -9.75 26.74
N LYS A 338 5.30 -9.91 26.27
CA LYS A 338 5.94 -11.20 26.06
C LYS A 338 6.35 -11.89 27.37
N SER A 339 6.90 -11.15 28.34
CA SER A 339 7.31 -11.70 29.63
C SER A 339 6.11 -12.13 30.48
N ASN A 340 5.06 -11.30 30.49
CA ASN A 340 3.93 -11.46 31.41
C ASN A 340 2.76 -12.25 30.82
N LEU A 341 2.77 -12.53 29.50
CA LEU A 341 1.84 -13.48 28.91
C LEU A 341 2.12 -14.89 29.45
N HIS A 342 1.17 -15.47 30.16
CA HIS A 342 1.28 -16.85 30.68
C HIS A 342 0.91 -17.88 29.60
N LYS A 343 -0.35 -17.86 29.14
CA LYS A 343 -0.85 -18.75 28.08
C LYS A 343 -1.85 -18.07 27.15
N ILE A 344 -1.97 -18.62 25.93
CA ILE A 344 -3.04 -18.31 24.98
C ILE A 344 -3.89 -19.56 24.78
N TYR A 345 -5.10 -19.59 25.31
CA TYR A 345 -6.07 -20.66 25.11
C TYR A 345 -6.87 -20.41 23.84
N MET A 346 -6.65 -21.21 22.79
CA MET A 346 -7.40 -21.14 21.54
C MET A 346 -8.55 -22.15 21.54
N VAL A 347 -9.77 -21.65 21.62
CA VAL A 347 -11.00 -22.43 21.72
C VAL A 347 -11.59 -22.66 20.33
N HIS A 348 -11.93 -23.92 20.04
CA HIS A 348 -12.44 -24.40 18.74
C HIS A 348 -11.46 -24.15 17.58
N PRO A 349 -10.21 -24.63 17.67
CA PRO A 349 -9.22 -24.33 16.65
C PRO A 349 -9.53 -25.06 15.33
N SER A 350 -9.63 -24.30 14.25
CA SER A 350 -9.71 -24.85 12.89
C SER A 350 -8.34 -25.32 12.38
N LEU A 351 -8.32 -26.18 11.36
CA LEU A 351 -7.07 -26.60 10.70
C LEU A 351 -6.32 -25.39 10.11
N GLY A 352 -7.04 -24.43 9.53
CA GLY A 352 -6.47 -23.18 9.03
C GLY A 352 -5.82 -22.33 10.13
N LEU A 353 -6.48 -22.22 11.29
CA LEU A 353 -5.91 -21.51 12.45
C LEU A 353 -4.63 -22.19 12.94
N LYS A 354 -4.64 -23.53 13.10
CA LYS A 354 -3.45 -24.29 13.51
C LYS A 354 -2.27 -24.07 12.55
N ALA A 355 -2.52 -24.07 11.24
CA ALA A 355 -1.51 -23.78 10.22
C ALA A 355 -0.99 -22.32 10.32
N SER A 356 -1.88 -21.35 10.56
CA SER A 356 -1.49 -19.95 10.73
C SER A 356 -0.61 -19.70 11.97
N VAL A 357 -0.92 -20.36 13.09
CA VAL A 357 -0.11 -20.28 14.32
C VAL A 357 1.25 -20.92 14.11
N LEU A 358 1.31 -22.04 13.37
CA LEU A 358 2.58 -22.66 12.99
C LEU A 358 3.44 -21.69 12.17
N LEU A 359 2.84 -21.01 11.18
CA LEU A 359 3.53 -20.01 10.37
C LEU A 359 4.04 -18.83 11.23
N LEU A 360 3.20 -18.31 12.13
CA LEU A 360 3.57 -17.20 13.02
C LEU A 360 4.66 -17.59 14.03
N ARG A 361 4.67 -18.85 14.47
CA ARG A 361 5.74 -19.42 15.30
C ARG A 361 7.08 -19.47 14.57
N LEU A 362 7.06 -19.67 13.25
CA LEU A 362 8.27 -19.70 12.40
C LEU A 362 8.75 -18.31 11.98
N LEU A 363 7.82 -17.38 11.67
CA LEU A 363 8.15 -16.11 10.99
C LEU A 363 8.04 -14.83 11.85
N ALA A 364 7.38 -14.89 13.02
CA ALA A 364 7.16 -13.72 13.87
C ALA A 364 7.96 -13.80 15.18
N ASP A 365 7.56 -14.67 16.11
CA ASP A 365 8.23 -14.84 17.42
C ASP A 365 7.83 -16.17 18.07
N SER A 366 8.79 -17.07 18.27
CA SER A 366 8.52 -18.40 18.84
C SER A 366 8.12 -18.38 20.32
N GLN A 367 8.43 -17.32 21.07
CA GLN A 367 8.21 -17.28 22.53
C GLN A 367 6.77 -16.90 22.92
N VAL A 368 6.06 -16.13 22.09
CA VAL A 368 4.63 -15.83 22.30
C VAL A 368 3.77 -16.97 21.74
N TRP A 369 3.99 -17.33 20.47
CA TRP A 369 3.22 -18.38 19.80
C TRP A 369 3.54 -19.79 20.33
N GLY A 370 4.65 -19.96 21.07
CA GLY A 370 4.95 -21.17 21.83
C GLY A 370 4.08 -21.37 23.07
N LYS A 371 3.39 -20.33 23.55
CA LYS A 371 2.49 -20.36 24.73
C LYS A 371 1.04 -20.70 24.37
N VAL A 372 0.77 -21.05 23.11
CA VAL A 372 -0.55 -21.39 22.61
C VAL A 372 -0.94 -22.80 23.06
N ALA A 373 -2.09 -22.91 23.73
CA ALA A 373 -2.75 -24.16 24.09
C ALA A 373 -4.07 -24.28 23.31
N TYR A 374 -4.21 -25.36 22.57
CA TYR A 374 -5.43 -25.66 21.81
C TYR A 374 -6.47 -26.33 22.69
N VAL A 375 -7.69 -25.82 22.68
CA VAL A 375 -8.82 -26.30 23.49
C VAL A 375 -9.99 -26.59 22.57
N GLU A 376 -10.40 -27.86 22.49
CA GLU A 376 -11.43 -28.30 21.54
C GLU A 376 -12.86 -28.12 22.04
N THR A 377 -13.07 -27.92 23.34
CA THR A 377 -14.41 -27.75 23.93
C THR A 377 -14.41 -26.71 25.04
N LEU A 378 -15.55 -26.06 25.25
CA LEU A 378 -15.75 -25.14 26.38
C LEU A 378 -15.57 -25.83 27.74
N SER A 379 -15.98 -27.09 27.87
CA SER A 379 -15.78 -27.86 29.10
C SER A 379 -14.29 -28.08 29.41
N ALA A 380 -13.44 -28.21 28.39
CA ALA A 380 -12.00 -28.27 28.58
C ALA A 380 -11.40 -26.91 28.97
N LEU A 381 -11.96 -25.79 28.46
CA LEU A 381 -11.56 -24.45 28.88
C LEU A 381 -11.83 -24.22 30.37
N PHE A 382 -12.98 -24.69 30.87
CA PHE A 382 -13.38 -24.51 32.27
C PHE A 382 -12.48 -25.21 33.30
N ARG A 383 -11.56 -26.07 32.85
CA ARG A 383 -10.49 -26.63 33.70
C ARG A 383 -9.38 -25.63 33.98
N TYR A 384 -9.22 -24.62 33.14
CA TYR A 384 -8.18 -23.60 33.24
C TYR A 384 -8.72 -22.27 33.77
N VAL A 385 -9.93 -21.90 33.35
CA VAL A 385 -10.55 -20.64 33.75
C VAL A 385 -11.97 -20.91 34.27
N PRO A 386 -12.32 -20.45 35.47
CA PRO A 386 -13.63 -20.72 36.05
C PRO A 386 -14.75 -20.01 35.25
N GLN A 387 -15.89 -20.70 35.12
CA GLN A 387 -16.98 -20.27 34.22
C GLN A 387 -17.64 -18.95 34.67
N ASP A 388 -17.74 -18.71 35.98
CA ASP A 388 -18.33 -17.50 36.58
C ASP A 388 -17.55 -16.23 36.25
N GLN A 389 -16.26 -16.35 35.92
CA GLN A 389 -15.40 -15.24 35.54
C GLN A 389 -15.50 -14.89 34.04
N LEU A 390 -15.99 -15.81 33.21
CA LEU A 390 -16.01 -15.66 31.75
C LEU A 390 -17.38 -15.22 31.23
N THR A 391 -17.42 -14.06 30.56
CA THR A 391 -18.58 -13.69 29.74
C THR A 391 -18.43 -14.28 28.34
N ILE A 392 -19.06 -15.41 28.06
CA ILE A 392 -18.95 -16.11 26.77
C ILE A 392 -20.15 -15.74 25.89
N PRO A 393 -19.94 -15.34 24.61
CA PRO A 393 -21.04 -15.02 23.71
C PRO A 393 -21.88 -16.26 23.36
N ASP A 394 -23.20 -16.09 23.21
CA ASP A 394 -24.16 -17.19 22.96
C ASP A 394 -23.81 -18.06 21.73
N PHE A 395 -23.33 -17.44 20.65
CA PHE A 395 -22.95 -18.16 19.43
C PHE A 395 -21.76 -19.11 19.65
N VAL A 396 -20.92 -18.87 20.65
CA VAL A 396 -19.81 -19.77 21.00
C VAL A 396 -20.36 -21.04 21.65
N PHE A 397 -21.39 -20.94 22.49
CA PHE A 397 -22.09 -22.09 23.05
C PHE A 397 -22.82 -22.88 21.98
N GLN A 398 -23.50 -22.21 21.06
CA GLN A 398 -24.16 -22.86 19.91
C GLN A 398 -23.14 -23.66 19.09
N HIS A 399 -21.98 -23.08 18.80
CA HIS A 399 -20.94 -23.76 18.05
C HIS A 399 -20.33 -24.96 18.81
N ASP A 400 -20.14 -24.87 20.13
CA ASP A 400 -19.70 -26.00 20.96
C ASP A 400 -20.74 -27.14 20.94
N MET A 401 -22.04 -26.80 20.94
CA MET A 401 -23.12 -27.78 20.81
C MET A 401 -23.14 -28.45 19.43
N ASP A 402 -23.00 -27.67 18.34
CA ASP A 402 -22.95 -28.19 16.97
C ASP A 402 -21.78 -29.18 16.80
N LEU A 403 -20.60 -28.83 17.34
CA LEU A 403 -19.42 -29.70 17.31
C LEU A 403 -19.65 -31.00 18.09
N ARG A 404 -20.39 -30.98 19.21
CA ARG A 404 -20.76 -32.18 19.97
C ARG A 404 -21.83 -33.02 19.26
N GLY A 405 -22.76 -32.39 18.55
CA GLY A 405 -23.85 -33.05 17.84
C GLY A 405 -23.43 -33.84 16.59
N HIS A 406 -22.25 -33.56 16.04
CA HIS A 406 -21.71 -34.27 14.87
C HIS A 406 -20.96 -35.58 15.19
N PHE A 407 -20.85 -35.97 16.47
CA PHE A 407 -20.17 -37.21 16.92
C PHE A 407 -21.10 -38.25 17.58
N VAL A 408 -22.41 -38.20 17.32
CA VAL A 408 -23.37 -39.23 17.76
C VAL A 408 -23.84 -40.08 16.58
#